data_AF-A0A916NFJ9-F1
#
_entry.id   AF-A0A916NFJ9-F1
#
_cell.length_a   1.000
_cell.length_b   1.000
_cell.length_c   1.000
_cell.angle_alpha   90.00
_cell.angle_beta   90.00
_cell.angle_gamma   90.00
#
_symmetry.space_group_name_H-M   'P 1'
#
loop_
_entity.id
_entity.type
_entity.pdbx_description
1 polymer ?
#
loop_
_entity_poly.entity_id
_entity_poly.type
_entity_poly.pdbx_seq_one_letter_code
_entity_poly.pdbx_strand_id
1 'polypeptide(L)'
;MNKYFFPLLLLMFMITGCVGFYDPGDYSYTPSKEAIKEQRIKDSIKVYIQARSPMGYNYKSLEFGEVFVIKDEEIKKLDKLLEEKNYLPFRKDEYGSEYDKKEKDLLEAIDQQKEYLKENNIYPWYEVNHLYAFENVISDSAIVYEFDFEVYPNYDIKDVHKKMDLTLDPKRYKMLKYFLAQNPVYETNDWMYNEEKNSEFYTAAYAALDAPSDYKDKLMLTIIDMTQYIYDKDAFDENDFAKKQMLRWEKENVEEQLKTISISQLNTVIDTLDEQPILTGYTMRHDFYTENIDDLRRFEFEFDLNYVITRITEKKVEE
;
A
#
# COMPACT_ATOMS: atom_id res chain seq x y z
N MET A 1 -31.51 2.36 21.75
CA MET A 1 -32.30 1.62 20.75
C MET A 1 -32.54 2.56 19.58
N ASN A 2 -32.35 2.08 18.35
CA ASN A 2 -31.96 2.79 17.09
C ASN A 2 -30.44 2.97 17.00
N LYS A 3 -29.65 2.14 16.30
CA LYS A 3 -29.65 1.60 14.92
C LYS A 3 -29.43 2.68 13.84
N TYR A 4 -28.16 2.90 13.51
CA TYR A 4 -27.66 3.49 12.26
C TYR A 4 -26.38 2.70 11.94
N PHE A 5 -26.43 1.60 11.19
CA PHE A 5 -26.53 1.47 9.73
C PHE A 5 -25.33 2.13 9.01
N PHE A 6 -24.20 1.43 9.03
CA PHE A 6 -23.04 1.65 8.15
C PHE A 6 -23.45 1.37 6.70
N PRO A 7 -23.20 2.26 5.73
CA PRO A 7 -23.09 1.86 4.35
C PRO A 7 -21.65 1.39 4.13
N LEU A 8 -21.43 0.09 4.35
CA LEU A 8 -20.26 -0.62 3.85
C LEU A 8 -20.45 -0.73 2.33
N LEU A 9 -19.75 0.09 1.55
CA LEU A 9 -19.68 -0.09 0.10
C LEU A 9 -18.77 -1.29 -0.17
N LEU A 10 -19.38 -2.46 -0.16
CA LEU A 10 -18.78 -3.77 -0.32
C LEU A 10 -18.44 -3.97 -1.81
N LEU A 11 -17.19 -3.74 -2.20
CA LEU A 11 -16.68 -4.29 -3.46
C LEU A 11 -16.23 -5.73 -3.18
N MET A 12 -17.10 -6.69 -3.49
CA MET A 12 -16.76 -8.12 -3.45
C MET A 12 -15.65 -8.41 -4.49
N PHE A 13 -14.44 -8.69 -4.02
CA PHE A 13 -13.57 -9.66 -4.68
C PHE A 13 -13.49 -10.90 -3.79
N MET A 14 -14.36 -11.87 -4.09
CA MET A 14 -14.24 -13.23 -3.57
C MET A 14 -13.06 -13.91 -4.26
N ILE A 15 -11.96 -14.10 -3.55
CA ILE A 15 -11.07 -15.25 -3.81
C ILE A 15 -11.07 -16.09 -2.53
N THR A 16 -11.96 -17.07 -2.52
CA THR A 16 -11.87 -18.24 -1.65
C THR A 16 -10.63 -19.03 -2.00
N GLY A 17 -9.55 -18.83 -1.27
CA GLY A 17 -8.41 -19.74 -1.22
C GLY A 17 -8.49 -20.58 0.04
N CYS A 18 -9.16 -21.73 -0.03
CA CYS A 18 -9.12 -22.75 1.01
C CYS A 18 -7.66 -23.14 1.29
N VAL A 19 -7.13 -22.81 2.47
CA VAL A 19 -5.84 -23.37 2.93
C VAL A 19 -6.12 -24.74 3.56
N GLY A 20 -6.43 -25.71 2.70
CA GLY A 20 -6.41 -27.12 3.06
C GLY A 20 -4.97 -27.63 3.01
N PHE A 21 -4.51 -28.26 4.08
CA PHE A 21 -3.26 -29.03 4.12
C PHE A 21 -3.29 -30.08 2.99
N TYR A 22 -2.52 -29.84 1.92
CA TYR A 22 -2.26 -30.84 0.87
C TYR A 22 -0.89 -31.46 1.08
N ASP A 23 -0.90 -32.79 1.19
CA ASP A 23 0.25 -33.68 1.18
C ASP A 23 1.08 -33.48 -0.11
N PRO A 24 2.40 -33.20 -0.04
CA PRO A 24 3.21 -32.92 -1.21
C PRO A 24 3.60 -34.23 -1.90
N GLY A 25 2.65 -34.81 -2.65
CA GLY A 25 2.96 -35.80 -3.67
C GLY A 25 3.67 -35.10 -4.85
N ASP A 26 4.84 -35.62 -5.23
CA ASP A 26 5.69 -35.18 -6.35
C ASP A 26 4.91 -34.89 -7.65
N TYR A 27 4.48 -33.63 -7.82
CA TYR A 27 4.15 -33.07 -9.11
C TYR A 27 5.35 -32.25 -9.57
N SER A 28 6.01 -32.70 -10.63
CA SER A 28 7.04 -31.90 -11.31
C SER A 28 6.38 -30.65 -11.92
N TYR A 29 6.33 -29.57 -11.13
CA TYR A 29 5.84 -28.29 -11.57
C TYR A 29 6.82 -27.71 -12.58
N THR A 30 6.46 -27.74 -13.86
CA THR A 30 7.15 -26.95 -14.88
C THR A 30 6.47 -25.58 -14.91
N PRO A 31 7.14 -24.50 -14.47
CA PRO A 31 6.53 -23.18 -14.44
C PRO A 31 6.12 -22.72 -15.84
N SER A 32 4.99 -22.01 -15.95
CA SER A 32 4.54 -21.43 -17.21
C SER A 32 5.56 -20.41 -17.74
N LYS A 33 5.52 -20.12 -19.05
CA LYS A 33 6.37 -19.06 -19.64
C LYS A 33 6.17 -17.70 -18.97
N GLU A 34 4.94 -17.43 -18.52
CA GLU A 34 4.57 -16.20 -17.81
C GLU A 34 5.18 -16.17 -16.42
N ALA A 35 5.10 -17.26 -15.66
CA ALA A 35 5.72 -17.35 -14.34
C ALA A 35 7.26 -17.19 -14.39
N ILE A 36 7.91 -17.76 -15.42
CA ILE A 36 9.36 -17.57 -15.63
C ILE A 36 9.68 -16.11 -15.94
N LYS A 37 8.86 -15.45 -16.75
CA LYS A 37 9.04 -14.05 -17.13
C LYS A 37 8.86 -13.12 -15.92
N GLU A 38 7.81 -13.34 -15.14
CA GLU A 38 7.56 -12.63 -13.89
C GLU A 38 8.75 -12.77 -12.92
N GLN A 39 9.25 -13.99 -12.73
CA GLN A 39 10.39 -14.22 -11.84
C GLN A 39 11.63 -13.45 -12.31
N ARG A 40 11.92 -13.41 -13.62
CA ARG A 40 13.05 -12.65 -14.16
C ARG A 40 12.94 -11.14 -13.93
N ILE A 41 11.72 -10.60 -13.99
CA ILE A 41 11.46 -9.18 -13.67
C ILE A 41 11.73 -8.93 -12.19
N LYS A 42 11.19 -9.78 -11.30
CA LYS A 42 11.42 -9.67 -9.85
C LYS A 42 12.90 -9.81 -9.49
N ASP A 43 13.63 -10.69 -10.18
CA ASP A 43 15.06 -10.88 -9.97
C ASP A 43 15.90 -9.70 -10.48
N SER A 44 15.54 -9.07 -11.60
CA SER A 44 16.26 -7.88 -12.07
C SER A 44 16.09 -6.69 -11.12
N ILE A 45 14.90 -6.53 -10.53
CA ILE A 45 14.63 -5.55 -9.46
C ILE A 45 15.51 -5.84 -8.24
N LYS A 46 15.57 -7.09 -7.77
CA LYS A 46 16.44 -7.48 -6.65
C LYS A 46 17.90 -7.13 -6.90
N VAL A 47 18.43 -7.48 -8.08
CA VAL A 47 19.82 -7.18 -8.46
C VAL A 47 20.04 -5.67 -8.48
N TYR A 48 19.10 -4.91 -9.04
CA TYR A 48 19.17 -3.45 -9.08
C TYR A 48 19.25 -2.82 -7.68
N ILE A 49 18.43 -3.32 -6.73
CA ILE A 49 18.41 -2.83 -5.35
C ILE A 49 19.67 -3.25 -4.59
N GLN A 50 20.06 -4.52 -4.70
CA GLN A 50 21.24 -5.06 -4.01
C GLN A 50 22.53 -4.34 -4.41
N ALA A 51 22.67 -3.96 -5.68
CA ALA A 51 23.78 -3.15 -6.16
C ALA A 51 23.85 -1.76 -5.51
N ARG A 52 22.77 -1.29 -4.89
CA ARG A 52 22.63 0.00 -4.20
C ARG A 52 22.51 -0.14 -2.68
N SER A 53 22.71 -1.34 -2.15
CA SER A 53 22.63 -1.59 -0.70
C SER A 53 23.68 -0.75 0.03
N PRO A 54 23.30 0.04 1.06
CA PRO A 54 24.26 0.75 1.89
C PRO A 54 25.24 -0.22 2.56
N MET A 55 26.49 0.22 2.75
CA MET A 55 27.49 -0.57 3.47
C MET A 55 27.01 -0.84 4.91
N GLY A 56 27.10 -2.10 5.36
CA GLY A 56 26.61 -2.51 6.69
C GLY A 56 25.12 -2.82 6.75
N TYR A 57 24.45 -2.94 5.60
CA TYR A 57 23.05 -3.34 5.51
C TYR A 57 22.86 -4.54 4.57
N ASN A 58 21.89 -5.38 4.91
CA ASN A 58 21.45 -6.51 4.10
C ASN A 58 20.09 -6.21 3.48
N TYR A 59 19.98 -6.41 2.17
CA TYR A 59 18.70 -6.39 1.48
C TYR A 59 17.80 -7.55 1.96
N LYS A 60 16.54 -7.21 2.28
CA LYS A 60 15.46 -8.15 2.58
C LYS A 60 14.25 -7.80 1.72
N SER A 61 13.85 -8.74 0.87
CA SER A 61 12.55 -8.69 0.20
C SER A 61 11.47 -8.87 1.26
N LEU A 62 10.50 -7.95 1.32
CA LEU A 62 9.34 -8.10 2.19
C LEU A 62 8.16 -8.60 1.36
N GLU A 63 7.78 -7.85 0.32
CA GLU A 63 6.63 -8.19 -0.52
C GLU A 63 6.83 -7.68 -1.95
N PHE A 64 6.45 -8.48 -2.95
CA PHE A 64 6.36 -8.07 -4.34
C PHE A 64 4.89 -8.02 -4.74
N GLY A 65 4.48 -6.93 -5.36
CA GLY A 65 3.20 -6.84 -6.03
C GLY A 65 3.12 -7.71 -7.28
N GLU A 66 1.95 -7.64 -7.92
CA GLU A 66 1.72 -8.23 -9.23
C GLU A 66 2.50 -7.51 -10.31
N VAL A 67 2.79 -8.22 -11.40
CA VAL A 67 3.48 -7.65 -12.57
C VAL A 67 2.45 -7.22 -13.60
N PHE A 68 2.33 -5.92 -13.79
CA PHE A 68 1.44 -5.35 -14.80
C PHE A 68 2.18 -5.12 -16.11
N VAL A 69 1.56 -5.43 -17.25
CA VAL A 69 2.10 -5.10 -18.57
C VAL A 69 1.51 -3.77 -19.01
N ILE A 70 2.37 -2.77 -19.16
CA ILE A 70 1.98 -1.45 -19.64
C ILE A 70 2.25 -1.37 -21.15
N LYS A 71 1.25 -0.86 -21.87
CA LYS A 71 1.26 -0.70 -23.32
C LYS A 71 0.81 0.70 -23.68
N ASP A 72 1.63 1.42 -24.42
CA ASP A 72 1.25 2.69 -25.04
C ASP A 72 0.13 2.50 -26.07
N GLU A 73 -0.56 3.60 -26.39
CA GLU A 73 -1.68 3.60 -27.34
C GLU A 73 -1.28 3.07 -28.72
N GLU A 74 -0.03 3.31 -29.14
CA GLU A 74 0.52 2.84 -30.40
C GLU A 74 0.72 1.32 -30.42
N ILE A 75 1.00 0.70 -29.28
CA ILE A 75 1.04 -0.75 -29.14
C ILE A 75 -0.38 -1.31 -29.12
N LYS A 76 -1.30 -0.68 -28.39
CA LYS A 76 -2.72 -1.08 -28.40
C LYS A 76 -3.32 -1.00 -29.80
N LYS A 77 -2.90 -0.03 -30.62
CA LYS A 77 -3.28 0.07 -32.03
C LYS A 77 -2.79 -1.13 -32.83
N LEU A 78 -1.56 -1.59 -32.63
CA LEU A 78 -1.06 -2.81 -33.26
C LEU A 78 -1.85 -4.04 -32.81
N ASP A 79 -2.16 -4.17 -31.51
CA ASP A 79 -2.96 -5.28 -30.99
C ASP A 79 -4.35 -5.34 -31.65
N LYS A 80 -5.02 -4.19 -31.83
CA LYS A 80 -6.30 -4.11 -32.55
C LYS A 80 -6.20 -4.56 -34.01
N LEU A 81 -5.14 -4.16 -34.72
CA LEU A 81 -4.92 -4.60 -36.10
C LEU A 81 -4.67 -6.12 -36.19
N LEU A 82 -3.92 -6.68 -35.24
CA LEU A 82 -3.69 -8.12 -35.17
C LEU A 82 -4.96 -8.89 -34.81
N GLU A 83 -5.79 -8.35 -33.92
CA GLU A 83 -7.11 -8.89 -33.60
C GLU A 83 -8.02 -8.89 -34.84
N GLU A 84 -8.11 -7.75 -35.54
CA GLU A 84 -8.86 -7.65 -36.80
C GLU A 84 -8.37 -8.67 -37.82
N LYS A 85 -7.06 -8.88 -37.93
CA LYS A 85 -6.48 -9.89 -38.82
C LYS A 85 -6.91 -11.31 -38.45
N ASN A 86 -6.96 -11.63 -37.16
CA ASN A 86 -7.41 -12.94 -36.70
C ASN A 86 -8.90 -13.14 -36.96
N TYR A 87 -9.72 -12.08 -36.91
CA TYR A 87 -11.14 -12.14 -37.20
C TYR A 87 -11.50 -12.06 -38.69
N LEU A 88 -10.60 -11.52 -39.52
CA LEU A 88 -10.84 -11.29 -40.94
C LEU A 88 -11.29 -12.56 -41.70
N PRO A 89 -10.68 -13.76 -41.51
CA PRO A 89 -11.10 -14.98 -42.20
C PRO A 89 -12.57 -15.36 -41.99
N PHE A 90 -13.15 -15.01 -40.83
CA PHE A 90 -14.55 -15.29 -40.52
C PHE A 90 -15.53 -14.34 -41.23
N ARG A 91 -15.03 -13.30 -41.89
CA ARG A 91 -15.81 -12.30 -42.64
C ARG A 91 -15.64 -12.42 -44.15
N LYS A 92 -15.12 -13.57 -44.62
CA LYS A 92 -14.84 -13.78 -46.05
C LYS A 92 -16.10 -13.64 -46.92
N ASP A 93 -17.22 -14.20 -46.46
CA ASP A 93 -18.49 -14.14 -47.17
C ASP A 93 -19.10 -12.72 -47.18
N GLU A 94 -18.82 -11.93 -46.14
CA GLU A 94 -19.25 -10.53 -46.04
C GLU A 94 -18.51 -9.63 -47.04
N TYR A 95 -17.20 -9.85 -47.20
CA TYR A 95 -16.35 -9.00 -48.04
C TYR A 95 -16.23 -9.46 -49.49
N GLY A 96 -16.60 -10.71 -49.82
CA GLY A 96 -16.68 -11.19 -51.20
C GLY A 96 -15.42 -10.89 -52.01
N SER A 97 -15.55 -10.18 -53.12
CA SER A 97 -14.44 -9.82 -54.01
C SER A 97 -13.47 -8.77 -53.44
N GLU A 98 -13.82 -8.08 -52.35
CA GLU A 98 -12.94 -7.10 -51.69
C GLU A 98 -12.05 -7.75 -50.62
N TYR A 99 -12.29 -9.02 -50.28
CA TYR A 99 -11.59 -9.72 -49.20
C TYR A 99 -10.06 -9.65 -49.34
N ASP A 100 -9.53 -10.04 -50.51
CA ASP A 100 -8.08 -10.09 -50.74
C ASP A 100 -7.44 -8.70 -50.63
N LYS A 101 -8.18 -7.65 -51.03
CA LYS A 101 -7.72 -6.27 -50.88
C LYS A 101 -7.68 -5.85 -49.41
N LYS A 102 -8.74 -6.16 -48.65
CA LYS A 102 -8.79 -5.85 -47.22
C LYS A 102 -7.71 -6.60 -46.43
N GLU A 103 -7.45 -7.86 -46.77
CA GLU A 103 -6.36 -8.63 -46.17
C GLU A 103 -5.00 -7.98 -46.45
N LYS A 104 -4.75 -7.56 -47.70
CA LYS A 104 -3.52 -6.86 -48.07
C LYS A 104 -3.36 -5.53 -47.34
N ASP A 105 -4.39 -4.67 -47.36
CA ASP A 105 -4.37 -3.36 -46.73
C ASP A 105 -4.14 -3.48 -45.21
N LEU A 106 -4.74 -4.49 -44.57
CA LEU A 106 -4.56 -4.77 -43.14
C LEU A 106 -3.14 -5.27 -42.82
N LEU A 107 -2.58 -6.15 -43.65
CA LEU A 107 -1.19 -6.60 -43.50
C LEU A 107 -0.20 -5.44 -43.64
N GLU A 108 -0.42 -4.56 -44.62
CA GLU A 108 0.40 -3.36 -44.82
C GLU A 108 0.30 -2.41 -43.61
N ALA A 109 -0.90 -2.18 -43.08
CA ALA A 109 -1.09 -1.37 -41.88
C ALA A 109 -0.40 -1.96 -40.64
N ILE A 110 -0.43 -3.30 -40.49
CA ILE A 110 0.28 -4.01 -39.41
C ILE A 110 1.79 -3.79 -39.54
N ASP A 111 2.34 -3.93 -40.74
CA ASP A 111 3.78 -3.82 -40.96
C ASP A 111 4.26 -2.36 -40.78
N GLN A 112 3.52 -1.38 -41.30
CA GLN A 112 3.78 0.05 -41.05
C GLN A 112 3.75 0.37 -39.55
N GLN A 113 2.76 -0.15 -38.82
CA GLN A 113 2.68 0.10 -37.37
C GLN A 113 3.83 -0.56 -36.60
N LYS A 114 4.27 -1.78 -37.00
CA LYS A 114 5.46 -2.42 -36.40
C LYS A 114 6.74 -1.63 -36.67
N GLU A 115 6.91 -1.14 -37.89
CA GLU A 115 8.05 -0.31 -38.26
C GLU A 115 8.07 0.98 -37.45
N TYR A 116 6.94 1.68 -37.34
CA TYR A 116 6.79 2.86 -36.50
C TYR A 116 7.18 2.61 -35.04
N LEU A 117 6.68 1.54 -34.41
CA LEU A 117 7.01 1.22 -33.02
C LEU A 117 8.52 0.99 -32.83
N LYS A 118 9.14 0.27 -33.78
CA LYS A 118 10.58 -0.02 -33.76
C LYS A 118 11.41 1.25 -33.93
N GLU A 119 11.07 2.10 -34.90
CA GLU A 119 11.80 3.34 -35.19
C GLU A 119 11.74 4.34 -34.02
N ASN A 120 10.61 4.36 -33.29
CA ASN A 120 10.41 5.24 -32.14
C ASN A 120 10.80 4.61 -30.80
N ASN A 121 11.33 3.38 -30.79
CA ASN A 121 11.67 2.62 -29.57
C ASN A 121 10.50 2.48 -28.59
N ILE A 122 9.29 2.30 -29.11
CA ILE A 122 8.08 2.11 -28.32
C ILE A 122 7.91 0.61 -28.07
N TYR A 123 8.09 0.22 -26.81
CA TYR A 123 7.99 -1.17 -26.37
C TYR A 123 7.05 -1.25 -25.17
N PRO A 124 6.34 -2.38 -24.98
CA PRO A 124 5.64 -2.58 -23.72
C PRO A 124 6.66 -2.62 -22.59
N TRP A 125 6.30 -2.15 -21.40
CA TRP A 125 7.12 -2.33 -20.20
C TRP A 125 6.30 -3.00 -19.10
N TYR A 126 6.95 -3.31 -17.99
CA TYR A 126 6.30 -3.88 -16.82
C TYR A 126 6.34 -2.89 -15.68
N GLU A 127 5.31 -2.91 -14.86
CA GLU A 127 5.25 -2.17 -13.61
C GLU A 127 5.09 -3.16 -12.47
N VAL A 128 5.91 -3.01 -11.44
CA VAL A 128 5.92 -3.87 -10.26
C VAL A 128 6.17 -3.03 -9.03
N ASN A 129 5.21 -3.02 -8.09
CA ASN A 129 5.43 -2.48 -6.76
C ASN A 129 6.28 -3.46 -5.92
N HIS A 130 7.20 -2.93 -5.12
CA HIS A 130 8.00 -3.75 -4.24
C HIS A 130 8.29 -3.06 -2.91
N LEU A 131 7.85 -3.71 -1.83
CA LEU A 131 8.20 -3.40 -0.45
C LEU A 131 9.45 -4.19 -0.04
N TYR A 132 10.48 -3.50 0.42
CA TYR A 132 11.72 -4.11 0.86
C TYR A 132 12.36 -3.36 2.02
N ALA A 133 13.34 -3.99 2.66
CA ALA A 133 14.11 -3.40 3.74
C ALA A 133 15.61 -3.54 3.51
N PHE A 134 16.36 -2.54 3.95
CA PHE A 134 17.77 -2.66 4.29
C PHE A 134 17.87 -2.84 5.80
N GLU A 135 18.19 -4.06 6.22
CA GLU A 135 18.36 -4.43 7.63
C GLU A 135 19.81 -4.19 8.05
N ASN A 136 20.01 -3.42 9.13
CA ASN A 136 21.34 -3.15 9.68
C ASN A 136 21.93 -4.43 10.28
N VAL A 137 23.16 -4.75 9.93
CA VAL A 137 23.81 -6.02 10.33
C VAL A 137 24.16 -6.11 11.83
N ILE A 138 24.07 -5.00 12.58
CA ILE A 138 24.47 -4.92 13.99
C ILE A 138 23.28 -4.65 14.91
N SER A 139 22.37 -3.76 14.52
CA SER A 139 21.34 -3.22 15.41
C SER A 139 19.95 -3.82 15.22
N ASP A 140 19.73 -4.71 14.24
CA ASP A 140 18.40 -5.22 13.83
C ASP A 140 17.37 -4.12 13.47
N SER A 141 17.81 -2.86 13.35
CA SER A 141 17.01 -1.75 12.82
C SER A 141 16.97 -1.83 11.29
N ALA A 142 15.92 -1.32 10.67
CA ALA A 142 15.78 -1.38 9.22
C ALA A 142 15.38 -0.03 8.62
N ILE A 143 15.83 0.22 7.39
CA ILE A 143 15.25 1.24 6.53
C ILE A 143 14.35 0.52 5.53
N VAL A 144 13.06 0.77 5.61
CA VAL A 144 12.02 0.14 4.79
C VAL A 144 11.66 1.08 3.66
N TYR A 145 11.47 0.53 2.48
CA TYR A 145 11.17 1.26 1.26
C TYR A 145 10.05 0.58 0.50
N GLU A 146 9.19 1.39 -0.11
CA GLU A 146 8.25 0.93 -1.12
C GLU A 146 8.46 1.75 -2.39
N PHE A 147 8.61 1.04 -3.51
CA PHE A 147 8.87 1.63 -4.82
C PHE A 147 8.04 0.94 -5.90
N ASP A 148 7.60 1.72 -6.88
CA ASP A 148 7.16 1.19 -8.16
C ASP A 148 8.35 1.14 -9.11
N PHE A 149 8.59 -0.04 -9.68
CA PHE A 149 9.64 -0.26 -10.66
C PHE A 149 9.02 -0.40 -12.04
N GLU A 150 9.52 0.39 -12.99
CA GLU A 150 9.27 0.18 -14.40
C GLU A 150 10.41 -0.63 -15.02
N VAL A 151 10.08 -1.68 -15.76
CA VAL A 151 11.07 -2.64 -16.30
C VAL A 151 10.83 -2.89 -17.78
N TYR A 152 11.86 -2.71 -18.60
CA TYR A 152 11.80 -3.00 -20.04
C TYR A 152 11.66 -4.51 -20.33
N PRO A 153 11.27 -4.91 -21.56
CA PRO A 153 11.20 -6.31 -21.99
C PRO A 153 12.49 -7.12 -21.84
N ASN A 154 13.63 -6.44 -21.87
CA ASN A 154 14.96 -7.02 -21.68
C ASN A 154 15.38 -7.12 -20.21
N TYR A 155 14.48 -6.79 -19.27
CA TYR A 155 14.65 -6.81 -17.81
C TYR A 155 15.50 -5.67 -17.23
N ASP A 156 15.92 -4.70 -18.05
CA ASP A 156 16.58 -3.50 -17.55
C ASP A 156 15.55 -2.59 -16.85
N ILE A 157 15.97 -1.95 -15.77
CA ILE A 157 15.14 -0.99 -15.04
C ILE A 157 15.03 0.29 -15.86
N LYS A 158 13.80 0.65 -16.22
CA LYS A 158 13.42 1.86 -16.97
C LYS A 158 13.38 3.06 -16.05
N ASP A 159 12.59 2.99 -15.00
CA ASP A 159 12.41 4.05 -14.01
C ASP A 159 12.01 3.47 -12.65
N VAL A 160 12.14 4.27 -11.60
CA VAL A 160 11.92 3.88 -10.20
C VAL A 160 11.27 5.02 -9.44
N HIS A 161 10.07 4.81 -8.92
CA HIS A 161 9.29 5.83 -8.21
C HIS A 161 9.13 5.47 -6.73
N LYS A 162 9.68 6.29 -5.83
CA LYS A 162 9.55 6.10 -4.38
C LYS A 162 8.13 6.41 -3.93
N LYS A 163 7.51 5.46 -3.22
CA LYS A 163 6.21 5.66 -2.54
C LYS A 163 6.37 5.92 -1.06
N MET A 164 7.32 5.24 -0.42
CA MET A 164 7.52 5.30 1.01
C MET A 164 8.98 5.05 1.38
N ASP A 165 9.47 5.74 2.41
CA ASP A 165 10.68 5.39 3.14
C ASP A 165 10.47 5.57 4.65
N LEU A 166 10.89 4.57 5.43
CA LEU A 166 10.72 4.54 6.88
C LEU A 166 11.97 4.01 7.56
N THR A 167 12.44 4.72 8.58
CA THR A 167 13.49 4.20 9.47
C THR A 167 12.84 3.62 10.71
N LEU A 168 13.02 2.31 10.92
CA LEU A 168 12.41 1.56 12.00
C LEU A 168 13.48 1.08 12.99
N ASP A 169 13.22 1.32 14.27
CA ASP A 169 13.91 0.64 15.35
C ASP A 169 13.61 -0.88 15.34
N PRO A 170 14.37 -1.69 16.10
CA PRO A 170 14.21 -3.14 16.09
C PRO A 170 12.81 -3.63 16.51
N LYS A 171 12.16 -2.92 17.44
CA LYS A 171 10.81 -3.29 17.91
C LYS A 171 9.80 -3.06 16.80
N ARG A 172 9.82 -1.88 16.18
CA ARG A 172 8.92 -1.55 15.06
C ARG A 172 9.17 -2.42 13.85
N TYR A 173 10.42 -2.73 13.52
CA TYR A 173 10.72 -3.63 12.39
C TYR A 173 10.24 -5.06 12.63
N LYS A 174 10.37 -5.57 13.87
CA LYS A 174 9.76 -6.86 14.24
C LYS A 174 8.24 -6.83 14.05
N MET A 175 7.59 -5.76 14.48
CA MET A 175 6.13 -5.61 14.34
C MET A 175 5.68 -5.42 12.89
N LEU A 176 6.45 -4.74 12.04
CA LEU A 176 6.18 -4.72 10.61
C LEU A 176 6.18 -6.13 10.02
N LYS A 177 7.20 -6.95 10.31
CA LYS A 177 7.25 -8.34 9.84
C LYS A 177 6.07 -9.16 10.36
N TYR A 178 5.65 -8.91 11.59
CA TYR A 178 4.48 -9.55 12.20
C TYR A 178 3.18 -9.17 11.48
N PHE A 179 3.00 -7.88 11.18
CA PHE A 179 1.88 -7.34 10.41
C PHE A 179 1.84 -7.92 9.00
N LEU A 180 2.95 -7.87 8.25
CA LEU A 180 3.02 -8.37 6.87
C LEU A 180 2.76 -9.88 6.75
N ALA A 181 3.11 -10.65 7.80
CA ALA A 181 2.79 -12.08 7.88
C ALA A 181 1.31 -12.36 8.22
N GLN A 182 0.52 -11.32 8.50
CA GLN A 182 -0.87 -11.40 8.94
C GLN A 182 -1.05 -12.29 10.19
N ASN A 183 -0.07 -12.25 11.10
CA ASN A 183 -0.15 -13.00 12.35
C ASN A 183 -1.26 -12.44 13.26
N PRO A 184 -2.03 -13.27 13.96
CA PRO A 184 -3.18 -12.80 14.74
C PRO A 184 -2.78 -11.79 15.82
N VAL A 185 -3.35 -10.58 15.78
CA VAL A 185 -3.17 -9.54 16.81
C VAL A 185 -4.20 -9.65 17.94
N TYR A 186 -5.36 -10.27 17.67
CA TYR A 186 -6.33 -10.66 18.70
C TYR A 186 -6.20 -12.14 18.99
N GLU A 187 -5.80 -12.51 20.22
CA GLU A 187 -5.60 -13.89 20.66
C GLU A 187 -6.35 -14.21 21.96
N THR A 188 -7.68 -14.00 21.96
CA THR A 188 -8.54 -14.37 23.09
C THR A 188 -8.94 -15.85 23.08
N ASN A 189 -9.67 -16.31 24.11
CA ASN A 189 -10.24 -17.66 24.12
C ASN A 189 -11.42 -17.86 23.15
N ASP A 190 -11.96 -16.78 22.57
CA ASP A 190 -13.05 -16.84 21.60
C ASP A 190 -12.49 -16.83 20.17
N TRP A 191 -12.46 -18.01 19.56
CA TRP A 191 -11.92 -18.19 18.22
C TRP A 191 -12.70 -17.41 17.16
N MET A 192 -14.04 -17.34 17.25
CA MET A 192 -14.85 -16.61 16.27
C MET A 192 -14.59 -15.10 16.36
N TYR A 193 -14.51 -14.58 17.58
CA TYR A 193 -14.16 -13.18 17.81
C TYR A 193 -12.77 -12.85 17.24
N ASN A 194 -11.78 -13.72 17.49
CA ASN A 194 -10.42 -13.50 16.98
C ASN A 194 -10.39 -13.52 15.45
N GLU A 195 -11.07 -14.48 14.80
CA GLU A 195 -11.12 -14.55 13.33
C GLU A 195 -11.74 -13.29 12.73
N GLU A 196 -12.90 -12.87 13.24
CA GLU A 196 -13.60 -11.67 12.79
C GLU A 196 -12.73 -10.42 12.99
N LYS A 197 -12.18 -10.21 14.19
CA LYS A 197 -11.41 -8.99 14.50
C LYS A 197 -10.06 -8.90 13.81
N ASN A 198 -9.36 -10.02 13.65
CA ASN A 198 -8.14 -10.04 12.85
C ASN A 198 -8.45 -9.75 11.37
N SER A 199 -9.50 -10.36 10.82
CA SER A 199 -9.91 -10.10 9.43
C SER A 199 -10.31 -8.63 9.21
N GLU A 200 -11.12 -8.05 10.10
CA GLU A 200 -11.50 -6.64 10.06
C GLU A 200 -10.27 -5.72 10.11
N PHE A 201 -9.34 -5.96 11.04
CA PHE A 201 -8.13 -5.16 11.20
C PHE A 201 -7.25 -5.19 9.95
N TYR A 202 -6.91 -6.39 9.46
CA TYR A 202 -6.04 -6.53 8.29
C TYR A 202 -6.69 -5.96 7.04
N THR A 203 -7.98 -6.24 6.81
CA THR A 203 -8.72 -5.71 5.66
C THR A 203 -8.72 -4.18 5.66
N ALA A 204 -9.00 -3.55 6.82
CA ALA A 204 -9.00 -2.10 6.93
C ALA A 204 -7.59 -1.51 6.74
N ALA A 205 -6.56 -2.13 7.31
CA ALA A 205 -5.18 -1.67 7.21
C ALA A 205 -4.65 -1.73 5.77
N TYR A 206 -4.85 -2.85 5.07
CA TYR A 206 -4.44 -2.98 3.67
C TYR A 206 -5.24 -2.06 2.75
N ALA A 207 -6.56 -1.93 2.95
CA ALA A 207 -7.36 -0.97 2.19
C ALA A 207 -6.88 0.48 2.38
N ALA A 208 -6.46 0.85 3.59
CA ALA A 208 -5.89 2.18 3.85
C ALA A 208 -4.52 2.36 3.17
N LEU A 209 -3.68 1.31 3.12
CA LEU A 209 -2.37 1.35 2.48
C LEU A 209 -2.43 1.39 0.94
N ASP A 210 -3.46 0.79 0.35
CA ASP A 210 -3.70 0.80 -1.10
C ASP A 210 -4.33 2.12 -1.57
N ALA A 211 -5.03 2.83 -0.67
CA ALA A 211 -5.60 4.14 -0.99
C ALA A 211 -4.50 5.18 -1.25
N PRO A 212 -4.68 6.08 -2.24
CA PRO A 212 -3.76 7.20 -2.45
C PRO A 212 -3.64 8.07 -1.19
N SER A 213 -2.41 8.26 -0.71
CA SER A 213 -2.12 9.07 0.47
C SER A 213 -0.79 9.80 0.32
N ASP A 214 -0.78 11.08 0.71
CA ASP A 214 0.43 11.91 0.75
C ASP A 214 1.32 11.59 1.97
N TYR A 215 0.86 10.71 2.88
CA TYR A 215 1.52 10.40 4.15
C TYR A 215 1.56 8.89 4.43
N LYS A 216 1.77 8.08 3.37
CA LYS A 216 1.81 6.61 3.45
C LYS A 216 2.84 6.10 4.48
N ASP A 217 3.96 6.80 4.64
CA ASP A 217 4.97 6.56 5.67
C ASP A 217 4.38 6.64 7.09
N LYS A 218 3.69 7.74 7.41
CA LYS A 218 3.04 7.94 8.72
C LYS A 218 1.90 6.94 8.94
N LEU A 219 1.18 6.60 7.89
CA LEU A 219 0.12 5.59 7.94
C LEU A 219 0.68 4.21 8.29
N MET A 220 1.70 3.74 7.56
CA MET A 220 2.37 2.46 7.84
C MET A 220 2.94 2.43 9.27
N LEU A 221 3.57 3.53 9.72
CA LEU A 221 4.06 3.63 11.09
C LEU A 221 2.94 3.52 12.13
N THR A 222 1.79 4.16 11.87
CA THR A 222 0.61 4.11 12.73
C THR A 222 0.02 2.71 12.76
N ILE A 223 -0.04 2.00 11.62
CA ILE A 223 -0.49 0.60 11.53
C ILE A 223 0.43 -0.34 12.32
N ILE A 224 1.75 -0.14 12.25
CA ILE A 224 2.73 -0.90 13.05
C ILE A 224 2.47 -0.66 14.55
N ASP A 225 2.23 0.59 14.94
CA ASP A 225 1.92 0.95 16.32
C ASP A 225 0.57 0.38 16.78
N MET A 226 -0.45 0.37 15.92
CA MET A 226 -1.76 -0.26 16.17
C MET A 226 -1.61 -1.77 16.34
N THR A 227 -0.87 -2.43 15.46
CA THR A 227 -0.55 -3.87 15.52
C THR A 227 0.02 -4.22 16.89
N GLN A 228 1.04 -3.48 17.33
CA GLN A 228 1.66 -3.69 18.63
C GLN A 228 0.68 -3.41 19.78
N TYR A 229 -0.11 -2.34 19.68
CA TYR A 229 -1.06 -1.96 20.72
C TYR A 229 -2.12 -3.03 20.94
N ILE A 230 -2.69 -3.56 19.85
CA ILE A 230 -3.71 -4.61 19.89
C ILE A 230 -3.08 -5.89 20.42
N TYR A 231 -1.93 -6.30 19.89
CA TYR A 231 -1.18 -7.47 20.36
C TYR A 231 -0.88 -7.43 21.86
N ASP A 232 -0.53 -6.26 22.40
CA ASP A 232 -0.21 -6.12 23.83
C ASP A 232 -1.45 -6.13 24.74
N LYS A 233 -2.65 -5.87 24.20
CA LYS A 233 -3.87 -5.62 24.98
C LYS A 233 -5.04 -6.53 24.67
N ASP A 234 -4.97 -7.31 23.59
CA ASP A 234 -6.09 -8.05 23.00
C ASP A 234 -7.34 -7.19 22.75
N ALA A 235 -7.16 -5.88 22.57
CA ALA A 235 -8.22 -4.89 22.43
C ALA A 235 -7.72 -3.64 21.75
N PHE A 236 -8.62 -2.92 21.08
CA PHE A 236 -8.37 -1.57 20.57
C PHE A 236 -9.23 -0.55 21.31
N ASP A 237 -8.58 0.38 22.01
CA ASP A 237 -9.23 1.53 22.63
C ASP A 237 -8.68 2.77 21.93
N GLU A 238 -9.54 3.37 21.10
CA GLU A 238 -9.22 4.48 20.20
C GLU A 238 -8.69 5.69 20.98
N ASN A 239 -9.26 5.96 22.16
CA ASN A 239 -8.91 7.10 22.98
C ASN A 239 -7.54 6.93 23.65
N ASP A 240 -7.26 5.77 24.24
CA ASP A 240 -5.93 5.48 24.79
C ASP A 240 -4.86 5.40 23.70
N PHE A 241 -5.20 4.84 22.52
CA PHE A 241 -4.28 4.79 21.39
C PHE A 241 -3.92 6.20 20.88
N ALA A 242 -4.92 7.03 20.57
CA ALA A 242 -4.70 8.40 20.10
C ALA A 242 -3.91 9.24 21.11
N LYS A 243 -4.23 9.10 22.41
CA LYS A 243 -3.49 9.75 23.49
C LYS A 243 -2.02 9.33 23.51
N LYS A 244 -1.70 8.04 23.30
CA LYS A 244 -0.32 7.57 23.25
C LYS A 244 0.43 8.10 22.03
N GLN A 245 -0.22 8.19 20.88
CA GLN A 245 0.39 8.78 19.68
C GLN A 245 0.69 10.27 19.89
N MET A 246 -0.25 11.01 20.48
CA MET A 246 -0.09 12.41 20.87
C MET A 246 1.11 12.61 21.81
N LEU A 247 1.15 11.90 22.93
CA LEU A 247 2.22 12.03 23.93
C LEU A 247 3.59 11.63 23.37
N ARG A 248 3.63 10.68 22.43
CA ARG A 248 4.85 10.29 21.73
C ARG A 248 5.34 11.43 20.84
N TRP A 249 4.44 12.02 20.04
CA TRP A 249 4.78 13.17 19.20
C TRP A 249 5.33 14.32 20.05
N GLU A 250 4.67 14.66 21.15
CA GLU A 250 5.12 15.73 22.06
C GLU A 250 6.53 15.45 22.60
N LYS A 251 6.78 14.24 23.07
CA LYS A 251 8.10 13.84 23.57
C LYS A 251 9.21 13.96 22.51
N GLU A 252 8.88 13.75 21.24
CA GLU A 252 9.84 13.77 20.13
C GLU A 252 10.04 15.17 19.54
N ASN A 253 9.08 16.07 19.69
CA ASN A 253 9.05 17.37 18.98
C ASN A 253 9.04 18.59 19.91
N VAL A 254 8.81 18.40 21.22
CA VAL A 254 8.78 19.49 22.20
C VAL A 254 9.97 19.33 23.15
N GLU A 255 10.89 20.29 23.11
CA GLU A 255 12.09 20.28 23.95
C GLU A 255 11.79 20.64 25.41
N GLU A 256 10.76 21.48 25.63
CA GLU A 256 10.38 21.95 26.95
C GLU A 256 9.58 20.89 27.71
N GLN A 257 9.83 20.80 29.02
CA GLN A 257 9.03 19.92 29.87
C GLN A 257 7.62 20.50 30.01
N LEU A 258 6.64 19.71 29.56
CA LEU A 258 5.23 20.07 29.62
C LEU A 258 4.64 19.63 30.96
N LYS A 259 4.03 20.57 31.68
CA LYS A 259 3.24 20.28 32.86
C LYS A 259 1.76 20.16 32.45
N THR A 260 1.33 18.92 32.20
CA THR A 260 -0.05 18.62 31.82
C THR A 260 -1.05 19.15 32.84
N ILE A 261 -2.04 19.88 32.34
CA ILE A 261 -3.24 20.29 33.08
C ILE A 261 -4.38 19.35 32.76
N SER A 262 -4.66 19.14 31.47
CA SER A 262 -5.70 18.20 31.06
C SER A 262 -5.47 17.66 29.66
N ILE A 263 -5.98 16.45 29.40
CA ILE A 263 -6.05 15.87 28.06
C ILE A 263 -7.51 15.51 27.81
N SER A 264 -8.07 15.97 26.70
CA SER A 264 -9.47 15.69 26.35
C SER A 264 -9.66 14.23 25.95
N GLN A 265 -10.90 13.76 25.98
CA GLN A 265 -11.27 12.55 25.24
C GLN A 265 -11.13 12.81 23.72
N LEU A 266 -10.98 11.73 22.97
CA LEU A 266 -11.03 11.72 21.52
C LEU A 266 -12.45 12.10 21.07
N ASN A 267 -12.57 13.15 20.27
CA ASN A 267 -13.84 13.61 19.72
C ASN A 267 -13.89 13.33 18.23
N THR A 268 -15.04 12.87 17.73
CA THR A 268 -15.27 12.68 16.29
C THR A 268 -15.41 14.02 15.59
N VAL A 269 -14.86 14.10 14.38
CA VAL A 269 -15.07 15.21 13.45
C VAL A 269 -16.04 14.73 12.38
N ILE A 270 -17.17 15.41 12.27
CA ILE A 270 -18.23 15.08 11.32
C ILE A 270 -18.31 16.23 10.30
N ASP A 271 -18.26 15.88 9.02
CA ASP A 271 -18.54 16.80 7.92
C ASP A 271 -19.85 16.40 7.21
N THR A 272 -20.28 17.19 6.23
CA THR A 272 -21.49 16.93 5.45
C THR A 272 -21.14 16.68 3.98
N LEU A 273 -21.49 15.51 3.46
CA LEU A 273 -21.41 15.17 2.04
C LEU A 273 -22.80 14.79 1.56
N ASP A 274 -23.31 15.46 0.52
CA ASP A 274 -24.65 15.23 -0.03
C ASP A 274 -25.75 15.22 1.05
N GLU A 275 -25.70 16.20 1.97
CA GLU A 275 -26.60 16.34 3.12
C GLU A 275 -26.54 15.18 4.14
N GLN A 276 -25.60 14.25 4.01
CA GLN A 276 -25.37 13.17 4.97
C GLN A 276 -24.16 13.47 5.86
N PRO A 277 -24.28 13.28 7.20
CA PRO A 277 -23.15 13.39 8.10
C PRO A 277 -22.16 12.26 7.83
N ILE A 278 -20.91 12.61 7.55
CA ILE A 278 -19.81 11.67 7.34
C ILE A 278 -18.74 11.89 8.41
N LEU A 279 -18.27 10.81 9.02
CA LEU A 279 -17.10 10.87 9.90
C LEU A 279 -15.86 11.12 9.03
N THR A 280 -15.11 12.18 9.33
CA THR A 280 -13.93 12.58 8.55
C THR A 280 -12.63 12.48 9.34
N GLY A 281 -12.71 12.35 10.66
CA GLY A 281 -11.53 12.17 11.50
C GLY A 281 -11.83 12.35 12.97
N TYR A 282 -10.79 12.64 13.74
CA TYR A 282 -10.88 12.81 15.18
C TYR A 282 -10.03 13.99 15.67
N THR A 283 -10.34 14.48 16.87
CA THR A 283 -9.56 15.52 17.55
C THR A 283 -9.30 15.20 19.00
N MET A 284 -8.12 15.58 19.48
CA MET A 284 -7.75 15.52 20.90
C MET A 284 -7.01 16.80 21.30
N ARG A 285 -7.23 17.26 22.52
CA ARG A 285 -6.63 18.49 23.06
C ARG A 285 -5.75 18.16 24.27
N HIS A 286 -4.63 18.84 24.39
CA HIS A 286 -3.77 18.80 25.56
C HIS A 286 -3.51 20.23 26.05
N ASP A 287 -4.01 20.54 27.25
CA ASP A 287 -3.79 21.80 27.93
C ASP A 287 -2.63 21.65 28.91
N PHE A 288 -1.65 22.56 28.86
CA PHE A 288 -0.41 22.46 29.63
C PHE A 288 0.19 23.84 29.94
N TYR A 289 1.10 23.85 30.92
CA TYR A 289 2.07 24.93 31.11
C TYR A 289 3.46 24.47 30.67
N THR A 290 4.32 25.42 30.34
CA THR A 290 5.76 25.17 30.15
C THR A 290 6.50 25.61 31.42
N GLU A 291 7.60 24.93 31.78
CA GLU A 291 8.30 25.19 33.06
C GLU A 291 8.76 26.64 33.27
N ASN A 292 8.88 27.41 32.19
CA ASN A 292 9.43 28.77 32.21
C ASN A 292 8.39 29.88 31.91
N ILE A 293 7.12 29.52 31.69
CA ILE A 293 6.07 30.48 31.29
C ILE A 293 4.75 30.10 31.98
N ASP A 294 4.21 31.02 32.79
CA ASP A 294 2.87 30.91 33.41
C ASP A 294 1.72 31.17 32.41
N ASP A 295 1.94 30.90 31.12
CA ASP A 295 0.91 31.01 30.09
C ASP A 295 0.30 29.63 29.87
N LEU A 296 -1.00 29.50 30.06
CA LEU A 296 -1.72 28.29 29.70
C LEU A 296 -1.71 28.14 28.17
N ARG A 297 -1.19 27.02 27.68
CA ARG A 297 -1.14 26.69 26.25
C ARG A 297 -1.92 25.42 25.98
N ARG A 298 -2.31 25.26 24.72
CA ARG A 298 -3.06 24.11 24.22
C ARG A 298 -2.44 23.62 22.92
N PHE A 299 -2.20 22.32 22.85
CA PHE A 299 -2.09 21.63 21.57
C PHE A 299 -3.46 21.06 21.18
N GLU A 300 -3.84 21.26 19.93
CA GLU A 300 -4.97 20.60 19.28
C GLU A 300 -4.43 19.69 18.19
N PHE A 301 -4.68 18.39 18.33
CA PHE A 301 -4.29 17.34 17.39
C PHE A 301 -5.50 16.93 16.56
N GLU A 302 -5.33 16.90 15.25
CA GLU A 302 -6.28 16.33 14.30
C GLU A 302 -5.73 14.99 13.80
N PHE A 303 -6.59 13.99 13.80
CA PHE A 303 -6.31 12.64 13.31
C PHE A 303 -7.23 12.32 12.14
N ASP A 304 -6.72 11.56 11.18
CA ASP A 304 -7.59 10.94 10.16
C ASP A 304 -8.33 9.71 10.72
N LEU A 305 -9.10 9.03 9.85
CA LEU A 305 -9.84 7.82 10.21
C LEU A 305 -8.96 6.64 10.62
N ASN A 306 -7.67 6.69 10.29
CA ASN A 306 -6.67 5.67 10.62
C ASN A 306 -5.79 6.09 11.81
N TYR A 307 -6.19 7.11 12.55
CA TYR A 307 -5.48 7.64 13.72
C TYR A 307 -4.09 8.20 13.39
N VAL A 308 -3.84 8.57 12.13
CA VAL A 308 -2.63 9.29 11.75
C VAL A 308 -2.79 10.75 12.15
N ILE A 309 -1.82 11.31 12.87
CA ILE A 309 -1.81 12.75 13.17
C ILE A 309 -1.57 13.51 11.86
N THR A 310 -2.59 14.21 11.38
CA THR A 310 -2.54 14.97 10.13
C THR A 310 -2.22 16.45 10.37
N ARG A 311 -2.61 16.99 11.51
CA ARG A 311 -2.37 18.39 11.87
C ARG A 311 -2.23 18.58 13.37
N ILE A 312 -1.40 19.56 13.74
CA ILE A 312 -1.19 19.99 15.11
C ILE A 312 -1.24 21.51 15.13
N THR A 313 -2.02 22.09 16.04
CA THR A 313 -2.11 23.54 16.23
C THR A 313 -1.81 23.88 17.69
N GLU A 314 -0.87 24.79 17.92
CA GLU A 314 -0.62 25.35 19.25
C GLU A 314 -1.36 26.68 19.43
N LYS A 315 -2.02 26.86 20.56
CA LYS A 315 -2.73 28.10 20.91
C LYS A 315 -2.41 28.52 22.34
N LYS A 316 -2.34 29.83 22.57
CA LYS A 316 -2.44 30.39 23.92
C LYS A 316 -3.90 30.32 24.35
N VAL A 317 -4.18 29.86 25.56
CA VAL A 317 -5.52 29.84 26.12
C VAL A 317 -5.73 31.17 26.84
N GLU A 318 -6.62 32.00 26.30
CA GLU A 318 -7.08 33.22 26.99
C GLU A 318 -8.05 32.80 28.10
N GLU A 319 -7.78 33.24 29.33
CA GLU A 319 -8.63 32.98 30.52
C GLU A 319 -9.99 33.70 30.46
#